data_AF-X1QD58-F1
#
_entry.id   AF-X1QD58-F1
#
_cell.length_a   1.000
_cell.length_b   1.000
_cell.length_c   1.000
_cell.angle_alpha   90.00
_cell.angle_beta   90.00
_cell.angle_gamma   90.00
#
_symmetry.space_group_name_H-M   'P 1'
#
loop_
_entity.id
_entity.type
_entity.pdbx_description
1 polymer ?
#
loop_
_entity_poly.entity_id
_entity_poly.type
_entity_poly.pdbx_seq_one_letter_code
_entity_poly.pdbx_strand_id
1 'polypeptide(L)' 'PWVLLLMEEPVDIGGWWYLLPNERAPPEERLDLTNLIELPDDDDRKHPNEIRKEIERHRELLSRREDYEFAS' A
#
# COMPACT_ATOMS: atom_id res chain seq x y z
N PRO A 1 -0.80 -15.88 20.24
CA PRO A 1 -1.11 -15.04 21.42
C PRO A 1 0.06 -14.13 21.88
N TRP A 2 1.30 -14.64 21.94
CA TRP A 2 2.47 -13.88 22.43
C TRP A 2 2.95 -12.74 21.52
N VAL A 3 2.64 -12.81 20.22
CA VAL A 3 3.07 -11.84 19.21
C VAL A 3 2.49 -10.44 19.44
N LEU A 4 1.26 -10.35 19.96
CA LEU A 4 0.61 -9.06 20.24
C LEU A 4 1.24 -8.36 21.45
N LEU A 5 1.72 -9.13 22.43
CA LEU A 5 2.31 -8.61 23.66
C LEU A 5 3.71 -8.01 23.43
N LEU A 6 4.46 -8.49 22.43
CA LEU A 6 5.77 -7.95 22.06
C LEU A 6 5.71 -6.63 21.29
N MET A 7 4.56 -6.31 20.67
CA MET A 7 4.38 -5.08 19.90
C MET A 7 4.06 -3.85 20.76
N GLU A 8 3.74 -4.03 22.04
CA GLU A 8 3.14 -3.00 22.89
C GLU A 8 4.03 -2.58 24.08
N GLU A 9 5.35 -2.80 23.98
CA GLU A 9 6.39 -2.49 25.00
C GLU A 9 5.91 -2.65 26.46
N PRO A 10 5.52 -3.87 26.86
CA PRO A 10 4.93 -4.10 28.18
C PRO A 10 5.98 -3.90 29.28
N VAL A 11 5.54 -3.31 30.40
CA VAL A 11 6.38 -3.15 31.59
C VAL A 11 6.25 -4.40 32.46
N ASP A 12 7.38 -5.07 32.72
CA ASP A 12 7.43 -6.19 33.65
C ASP A 12 7.23 -5.68 35.09
N ILE A 13 6.22 -6.22 35.77
CA ILE A 13 5.90 -5.92 37.17
C ILE A 13 6.16 -7.12 38.10
N GLY A 14 6.80 -8.17 37.58
CA GLY A 14 7.23 -9.36 38.31
C GLY A 14 6.15 -10.45 38.40
N GLY A 15 6.57 -11.65 38.78
CA GLY A 15 5.65 -12.77 39.03
C GLY A 15 4.89 -13.23 37.79
N TRP A 16 5.46 -13.07 36.59
CA TRP A 16 4.83 -13.35 35.30
C TRP A 16 3.68 -12.41 34.92
N TRP A 17 3.57 -11.26 35.59
CA TRP A 17 2.61 -10.22 35.27
C TRP A 17 3.26 -9.08 34.48
N TYR A 18 2.52 -8.57 33.50
CA TYR A 18 2.95 -7.48 32.65
C TYR A 18 1.90 -6.38 32.66
N LEU A 19 2.33 -5.14 32.84
CA LEU A 19 1.48 -3.97 32.72
C LEU A 19 1.56 -3.45 31.28
N LEU A 20 0.43 -3.49 30.58
CA LEU A 20 0.31 -2.90 29.25
C LEU A 20 -0.03 -1.40 29.39
N PRO A 21 0.58 -0.52 28.58
CA PRO A 21 0.19 0.89 28.53
C PRO A 21 -1.29 1.01 28.14
N ASN A 22 -2.02 1.88 28.84
CA ASN A 22 -3.47 2.05 28.67
C ASN A 22 -3.80 2.85 27.39
N GLU A 23 -2.82 3.58 26.87
CA GLU A 23 -2.94 4.42 25.68
C GLU A 23 -2.41 3.67 24.47
N ARG A 24 -3.32 3.12 23.69
CA ARG A 24 -3.01 2.70 22.33
C ARG A 24 -2.70 3.95 21.51
N ALA A 25 -1.60 3.94 20.76
CA ALA A 25 -1.34 4.99 19.78
C ALA A 25 -2.60 5.16 18.90
N PRO A 26 -2.94 6.41 18.49
CA PRO A 26 -4.00 6.60 17.52
C PRO A 26 -3.73 5.66 16.33
N PRO A 27 -4.78 5.06 15.74
CA PRO A 27 -4.59 4.30 14.52
C PRO A 27 -3.81 5.16 13.52
N GLU A 28 -2.83 4.56 12.84
CA GLU A 28 -2.10 5.25 11.77
C GLU A 28 -3.09 5.97 10.86
N GLU A 29 -2.69 7.15 10.38
CA GLU A 29 -3.52 7.94 9.47
C GLU A 29 -4.07 7.04 8.36
N ARG A 30 -5.32 7.30 7.99
CA ARG A 30 -5.97 6.55 6.92
C ARG A 30 -5.04 6.59 5.72
N LEU A 31 -4.67 5.41 5.22
CA LEU A 31 -4.01 5.26 3.92
C LEU A 31 -4.74 6.18 2.96
N ASP A 32 -4.03 7.15 2.40
CA ASP A 32 -4.57 8.11 1.46
C ASP A 32 -4.82 7.37 0.15
N LEU A 33 -5.92 6.60 0.15
CA LEU A 33 -6.52 6.05 -1.04
C LEU A 33 -7.20 7.23 -1.70
N THR A 34 -6.40 8.11 -2.31
CA THR A 34 -6.87 9.27 -3.10
C THR A 34 -8.14 8.84 -3.80
N ASN A 35 -9.29 9.40 -3.40
CA ASN A 35 -10.56 8.90 -3.92
C ASN A 35 -10.49 9.04 -5.45
N LEU A 36 -11.07 8.11 -6.21
CA LEU A 36 -10.98 8.19 -7.68
C LEU A 36 -11.47 9.54 -8.23
N ILE A 37 -12.35 10.24 -7.50
CA ILE A 37 -12.84 11.58 -7.83
C ILE A 37 -11.82 12.72 -7.63
N GLU A 38 -10.83 12.54 -6.76
CA GLU A 38 -9.80 13.54 -6.45
C GLU A 38 -8.61 13.46 -7.41
N LEU A 39 -8.52 12.39 -8.20
CA LEU A 39 -7.49 12.24 -9.22
C LEU A 39 -7.70 13.24 -10.35
N PRO A 40 -6.62 13.62 -11.09
CA PRO A 40 -6.77 14.31 -12.38
C PRO A 40 -7.74 13.56 -13.30
N ASP A 41 -8.47 14.27 -14.15
CA ASP A 41 -9.44 13.64 -15.07
C ASP A 41 -8.79 12.65 -16.05
N ASP A 42 -7.53 12.89 -16.40
CA ASP A 42 -6.75 12.04 -17.29
C ASP A 42 -5.95 10.94 -16.54
N ASP A 43 -6.19 10.72 -15.25
CA ASP A 43 -5.50 9.67 -14.51
C ASP A 43 -6.05 8.28 -14.88
N ASP A 44 -5.19 7.41 -15.43
CA ASP A 44 -5.56 6.06 -15.86
C ASP A 44 -6.26 5.23 -14.76
N ARG A 45 -6.02 5.53 -13.48
CA ARG A 45 -6.65 4.83 -12.36
C ARG A 45 -8.16 5.08 -12.28
N LYS A 46 -8.66 6.16 -12.87
CA LYS A 46 -10.10 6.44 -13.00
C LYS A 46 -10.82 5.48 -13.94
N HIS A 47 -10.09 4.77 -14.81
CA HIS A 47 -10.70 3.84 -15.75
C HIS A 47 -11.11 2.52 -15.10
N PRO A 48 -12.15 1.85 -15.63
CA PRO A 48 -12.49 0.48 -15.25
C PRO A 48 -11.30 -0.48 -15.42
N ASN A 49 -11.25 -1.55 -14.62
CA ASN A 49 -10.12 -2.50 -14.61
C ASN A 49 -9.78 -3.09 -15.99
N GLU A 50 -10.77 -3.36 -16.84
CA GLU A 50 -10.54 -3.90 -18.18
C GLU A 50 -9.83 -2.90 -19.09
N ILE A 51 -10.15 -1.61 -19.00
CA ILE A 51 -9.47 -0.55 -19.73
C ILE A 51 -8.03 -0.38 -19.22
N ARG A 52 -7.82 -0.46 -17.91
CA ARG A 52 -6.48 -0.39 -17.31
C ARG A 52 -5.54 -1.49 -17.80
N LYS A 53 -6.03 -2.74 -17.86
CA LYS A 53 -5.27 -3.88 -18.41
C LYS A 53 -4.87 -3.65 -19.86
N GLU A 54 -5.76 -3.04 -20.65
CA GLU A 54 -5.49 -2.77 -22.06
C GLU A 54 -4.46 -1.66 -22.25
N ILE A 55 -4.53 -0.60 -21.44
CA ILE A 55 -3.52 0.47 -21.40
C ILE A 55 -2.14 -0.11 -21.04
N GLU A 56 -2.07 -0.96 -20.01
CA GLU A 56 -0.84 -1.61 -19.58
C GLU A 56 -0.24 -2.50 -20.67
N ARG A 57 -1.06 -3.31 -21.35
CA ARG A 57 -0.63 -4.13 -22.49
C ARG A 57 -0.07 -3.29 -23.64
N HIS A 58 -0.72 -2.17 -23.98
CA HIS A 58 -0.24 -1.28 -25.03
C HIS A 58 1.10 -0.64 -24.66
N ARG A 59 1.28 -0.23 -23.39
CA ARG A 59 2.56 0.28 -22.88
C ARG A 59 3.66 -0.76 -22.97
N GLU A 60 3.38 -2.00 -22.60
CA GLU A 60 4.32 -3.12 -22.71
C GLU A 60 4.77 -3.34 -24.17
N LEU A 61 3.82 -3.36 -25.11
CA LEU A 61 4.12 -3.55 -26.53
C LEU A 61 4.99 -2.42 -27.11
N LEU A 62 4.72 -1.17 -26.72
CA LEU A 62 5.51 -0.01 -27.12
C LEU A 62 6.93 -0.08 -26.54
N SER A 63 7.06 -0.35 -25.24
CA SER A 63 8.37 -0.52 -24.58
C SER A 63 9.20 -1.60 -25.25
N ARG A 64 8.60 -2.77 -25.52
CA ARG A 64 9.29 -3.86 -26.20
C ARG A 64 9.75 -3.47 -27.60
N ARG A 65 8.95 -2.67 -28.32
CA ARG A 65 9.32 -2.18 -29.65
C ARG A 65 10.50 -1.21 -29.56
N GLU A 66 10.48 -0.27 -28.63
CA GLU A 66 11.58 0.67 -28.39
C GLU A 66 12.88 -0.07 -28.04
N ASP A 67 12.80 -1.10 -27.19
CA ASP A 67 13.95 -1.94 -26.85
C ASP A 67 14.56 -2.63 -28.09
N TYR A 68 13.72 -3.12 -29.01
CA TYR A 68 14.19 -3.69 -30.28
C TYR A 68 14.82 -2.65 -31.21
N GLU A 69 14.23 -1.46 -31.34
CA GLU A 69 14.77 -0.36 -32.16
C GLU A 69 16.10 0.16 -31.59
N PHE A 70 16.29 0.17 -30.28
CA PHE A 70 17.55 0.56 -29.64
C PHE A 70 18.66 -0.49 -29.80
N ALA A 71 18.29 -1.77 -29.93
CA ALA A 71 19.23 -2.89 -30.05
C ALA A 71 19.67 -3.19 -31.50
N SER A 72 19.13 -2.48 -32.51
CA SER A 72 19.44 -2.64 -33.94
C SER A 72 20.44 -1.61 -34.45
#